data_AF-A0A2T7U5R6-F1
#
_entry.id   AF-A0A2T7U5R6-F1
#
_cell.length_a   1.000
_cell.length_b   1.000
_cell.length_c   1.000
_cell.angle_alpha   90.00
_cell.angle_beta   90.00
_cell.angle_gamma   90.00
#
_symmetry.space_group_name_H-M   'P 1'
#
loop_
_entity.id
_entity.type
_entity.pdbx_description
1 polymer ?
#
loop_
_entity_poly.entity_id
_entity_poly.type
_entity_poly.pdbx_seq_one_letter_code
_entity_poly.pdbx_strand_id
1 'polypeptide(L)'
;MRLFGCTAFLSMAVAMVSLPGSAQAASYDFVPAPQTDLNRIYRIDRVTGEVSSCQYGLQEGTIGVTLCFSPGEGAGAQQPGEYGLVASRHEREGGVFRVNYRTGEMSICYVFDERVVCTPQARPSSAASTLAPSAATPSVNSGSGASPQRP
;
A
#
# COMPACT_ATOMS: atom_id res chain seq x y z
N MET A 1 11.43 -2.60 -82.98
CA MET A 1 11.83 -3.34 -81.76
C MET A 1 10.86 -3.04 -80.63
N ARG A 2 10.75 -3.88 -79.59
CA ARG A 2 9.99 -3.59 -78.36
C ARG A 2 10.97 -3.46 -77.19
N LEU A 3 10.96 -2.33 -76.47
CA LEU A 3 11.68 -2.23 -75.20
C LEU A 3 10.81 -2.87 -74.12
N PHE A 4 11.34 -3.87 -73.42
CA PHE A 4 10.74 -4.36 -72.18
C PHE A 4 11.25 -3.51 -71.01
N GLY A 5 10.32 -2.98 -70.21
CA GLY A 5 10.63 -2.04 -69.13
C GLY A 5 11.28 -2.72 -67.93
N CYS A 6 12.31 -2.09 -67.36
CA CYS A 6 12.92 -2.51 -66.10
C CYS A 6 12.05 -2.03 -64.92
N THR A 7 11.04 -2.80 -64.54
CA THR A 7 10.23 -2.54 -63.35
C THR A 7 10.98 -3.00 -62.10
N ALA A 8 11.79 -2.12 -61.52
CA ALA A 8 12.45 -2.38 -60.25
C ALA A 8 11.41 -2.56 -59.13
N PHE A 9 11.45 -3.71 -58.44
CA PHE A 9 10.60 -3.97 -57.29
C PHE A 9 11.04 -3.12 -56.09
N LEU A 10 10.19 -2.18 -55.70
CA LEU A 10 10.46 -1.28 -54.57
C LEU A 10 10.11 -1.97 -53.24
N SER A 11 11.04 -2.78 -52.73
CA SER A 11 10.89 -3.53 -51.47
C SER A 11 10.80 -2.59 -50.26
N MET A 12 9.58 -2.20 -49.89
CA MET A 12 9.30 -1.34 -48.74
C MET A 12 9.47 -2.10 -47.42
N ALA A 13 10.71 -2.13 -46.90
CA ALA A 13 11.04 -2.74 -45.63
C ALA A 13 10.48 -1.92 -44.46
N VAL A 14 9.35 -2.38 -43.88
CA VAL A 14 8.77 -1.80 -42.66
C VAL A 14 9.63 -2.21 -41.46
N ALA A 15 10.58 -1.36 -41.08
CA ALA A 15 11.36 -1.54 -39.87
C ALA A 15 10.46 -1.38 -38.63
N MET A 16 10.18 -2.49 -37.95
CA MET A 16 9.54 -2.45 -36.63
C MET A 16 10.51 -1.85 -35.62
N VAL A 17 10.41 -0.54 -35.39
CA VAL A 17 11.10 0.12 -34.28
C VAL A 17 10.42 -0.35 -32.99
N SER A 18 11.02 -1.33 -32.33
CA SER A 18 10.71 -1.68 -30.95
C SER A 18 11.14 -0.53 -30.06
N LEU A 19 10.22 0.36 -29.70
CA LEU A 19 10.48 1.38 -28.68
C LEU A 19 10.86 0.64 -27.39
N PRO A 20 12.06 0.85 -26.82
CA PRO A 20 12.36 0.35 -25.49
C PRO A 20 11.39 1.01 -24.52
N GLY A 21 10.65 0.20 -23.74
CA GLY A 21 9.72 0.72 -22.75
C GLY A 21 10.44 1.67 -21.81
N SER A 22 10.04 2.95 -21.82
CA SER A 22 10.72 3.99 -21.06
C SER A 22 10.52 3.76 -19.56
N ALA A 23 11.51 3.13 -18.93
CA ALA A 23 11.60 3.01 -17.48
C ALA A 23 11.56 4.41 -16.87
N GLN A 24 10.39 4.79 -16.34
CA GLN A 24 10.27 6.09 -15.68
C GLN A 24 11.19 6.11 -14.46
N ALA A 25 11.87 7.24 -14.25
CA ALA A 25 12.66 7.51 -13.06
C ALA A 25 11.73 7.78 -11.85
N ALA A 26 11.00 6.74 -11.45
CA ALA A 26 10.09 6.77 -10.32
C ALA A 26 10.89 7.03 -9.03
N SER A 27 10.43 8.02 -8.27
CA SER A 27 11.05 8.40 -7.01
C SER A 27 10.47 7.54 -5.89
N TYR A 28 11.31 6.74 -5.24
CA TYR A 28 10.89 5.86 -4.15
C TYR A 28 11.30 6.40 -2.79
N ASP A 29 10.51 6.07 -1.77
CA ASP A 29 10.78 6.33 -0.35
C ASP A 29 10.59 5.04 0.47
N PHE A 30 11.30 4.92 1.59
CA PHE A 30 11.47 3.65 2.32
C PHE A 30 11.36 3.84 3.83
N VAL A 31 10.51 3.05 4.48
CA VAL A 31 10.28 3.12 5.93
C VAL A 31 10.20 1.71 6.54
N PRO A 32 10.91 1.42 7.64
CA PRO A 32 10.80 0.13 8.35
C PRO A 32 9.41 -0.03 9.00
N ALA A 33 9.01 -1.28 9.21
CA ALA A 33 7.91 -1.58 10.12
C ALA A 33 8.24 -1.05 11.55
N PRO A 34 7.27 -0.47 12.28
CA PRO A 34 7.44 -0.10 13.69
C PRO A 34 7.77 -1.27 14.63
N GLN A 35 7.32 -2.47 14.27
CA GLN A 35 7.51 -3.70 15.06
C GLN A 35 8.97 -4.14 15.09
N THR A 36 9.55 -4.25 16.29
CA THR A 36 11.00 -4.40 16.51
C THR A 36 11.55 -5.80 16.26
N ASP A 37 10.72 -6.83 16.30
CA ASP A 37 11.04 -8.22 15.93
C ASP A 37 10.68 -8.56 14.46
N LEU A 38 10.14 -7.60 13.69
CA LEU A 38 9.74 -7.79 12.30
C LEU A 38 10.76 -7.17 11.32
N ASN A 39 11.57 -8.03 10.68
CA ASN A 39 12.50 -7.61 9.63
C ASN A 39 11.76 -7.30 8.31
N ARG A 40 11.07 -6.15 8.24
CA ARG A 40 10.31 -5.69 7.06
C ARG A 40 10.53 -4.20 6.81
N ILE A 41 10.83 -3.87 5.56
CA ILE A 41 10.88 -2.50 5.02
C ILE A 41 9.73 -2.34 4.03
N TYR A 42 8.99 -1.24 4.11
CA TYR A 42 8.02 -0.83 3.11
C TYR A 42 8.62 0.19 2.15
N ARG A 43 8.23 0.11 0.87
CA ARG A 43 8.64 0.99 -0.23
C ARG A 43 7.39 1.64 -0.80
N ILE A 44 7.41 2.95 -1.00
CA ILE A 44 6.34 3.68 -1.71
C ILE A 44 6.87 4.36 -2.97
N ASP A 45 6.05 4.42 -4.01
CA ASP A 45 6.22 5.36 -5.13
C ASP A 45 5.68 6.74 -4.72
N ARG A 46 6.55 7.75 -4.72
CA ARG A 46 6.22 9.11 -4.26
C ARG A 46 5.23 9.86 -5.17
N VAL A 47 4.96 9.39 -6.38
CA VAL A 47 4.03 10.00 -7.34
C VAL A 47 2.72 9.24 -7.39
N THR A 48 2.77 7.90 -7.49
CA THR A 48 1.59 7.04 -7.66
C THR A 48 1.01 6.55 -6.34
N GLY A 49 1.77 6.55 -5.24
CA GLY A 49 1.34 6.05 -3.94
C GLY A 49 1.21 4.53 -3.86
N GLU A 50 1.73 3.78 -4.84
CA GLU A 50 1.83 2.32 -4.77
C GLU A 50 2.81 1.88 -3.66
N VAL A 51 2.39 0.94 -2.80
CA VAL A 51 3.20 0.43 -1.68
C VAL A 51 3.52 -1.04 -1.86
N SER A 52 4.80 -1.40 -1.82
CA SER A 52 5.27 -2.79 -1.69
C SER A 52 6.06 -2.95 -0.38
N SER A 53 6.45 -4.18 -0.03
CA SER A 53 7.35 -4.43 1.09
C SER A 53 8.41 -5.47 0.72
N CYS A 54 9.54 -5.38 1.40
CA CYS A 54 10.64 -6.32 1.34
C CYS A 54 10.98 -6.81 2.75
N GLN A 55 11.47 -8.04 2.86
CA GLN A 55 11.98 -8.64 4.10
C GLN A 55 13.30 -9.37 3.82
N TYR A 56 14.12 -9.51 4.84
CA TYR A 56 15.24 -10.45 4.80
C TYR A 56 14.74 -11.88 4.98
N GLY A 57 15.28 -12.81 4.20
CA GLY A 57 15.11 -14.25 4.39
C GLY A 57 16.48 -14.94 4.51
N LEU A 58 16.59 -15.92 5.39
CA LEU A 58 17.72 -16.86 5.39
C LEU A 58 17.36 -18.08 4.54
N GLN A 59 18.33 -18.56 3.76
CA GLN A 59 18.30 -19.85 3.09
C GLN A 59 19.39 -20.72 3.69
N GLU A 60 19.09 -21.99 3.97
CA GLU A 60 19.98 -22.87 4.72
C GLU A 60 21.30 -23.14 3.97
N GLY A 61 22.42 -22.97 4.66
CA GLY A 61 23.76 -23.17 4.09
C GLY A 61 24.24 -22.08 3.11
N THR A 62 23.48 -21.01 2.90
CA THR A 62 23.84 -19.93 1.96
C THR A 62 23.89 -18.56 2.66
N ILE A 63 24.22 -17.51 1.89
CA ILE A 63 23.89 -16.14 2.29
C ILE A 63 22.37 -15.93 2.29
N GLY A 64 21.89 -15.01 3.12
CA GLY A 64 20.48 -14.57 3.08
C GLY A 64 20.16 -13.69 1.88
N VAL A 65 18.86 -13.53 1.63
CA VAL A 65 18.28 -12.89 0.43
C VAL A 65 17.27 -11.80 0.82
N THR A 66 17.09 -10.82 -0.07
CA THR A 66 16.02 -9.82 0.06
C THR A 66 14.80 -10.30 -0.73
N LEU A 67 13.72 -10.62 -0.03
CA LEU A 67 12.44 -11.06 -0.60
C LEU A 67 11.49 -9.86 -0.66
N CYS A 68 11.12 -9.42 -1.86
CA CYS A 68 10.17 -8.32 -2.09
C CYS A 68 8.92 -8.84 -2.81
N PHE A 69 7.75 -8.26 -2.51
CA PHE A 69 6.54 -8.51 -3.29
C PHE A 69 6.64 -7.92 -4.70
N SER A 70 6.19 -8.70 -5.69
CA SER A 70 6.26 -8.39 -7.12
C SER A 70 5.41 -7.17 -7.51
N PRO A 71 5.62 -6.57 -8.69
CA PRO A 71 4.69 -5.62 -9.27
C PRO A 71 3.27 -6.21 -9.35
N GLY A 72 2.28 -5.54 -8.76
CA GLY A 72 0.89 -6.02 -8.65
C GLY A 72 0.55 -6.81 -7.37
N GLU A 73 1.54 -7.31 -6.63
CA GLU A 73 1.36 -7.87 -5.26
C GLU A 73 1.43 -6.76 -4.18
N GLY A 74 1.84 -5.56 -4.57
CA GLY A 74 1.78 -4.35 -3.75
C GLY A 74 0.37 -3.76 -3.65
N ALA A 75 0.15 -2.92 -2.64
CA ALA A 75 -1.07 -2.13 -2.53
C ALA A 75 -1.06 -1.04 -3.61
N GLY A 76 -1.91 -1.23 -4.62
CA GLY A 76 -1.85 -0.52 -5.90
C GLY A 76 -1.90 1.02 -5.83
N ALA A 77 -1.48 1.60 -6.96
CA ALA A 77 -1.47 3.03 -7.23
C ALA A 77 -2.80 3.74 -6.90
N GLN A 78 -2.70 5.03 -6.65
CA GLN A 78 -3.77 5.95 -6.30
C GLN A 78 -3.88 7.04 -7.38
N GLN A 79 -4.67 8.09 -7.14
CA GLN A 79 -4.58 9.30 -7.97
C GLN A 79 -3.19 9.94 -7.79
N PRO A 80 -2.52 10.43 -8.85
CA PRO A 80 -1.19 11.02 -8.72
C PRO A 80 -1.13 12.17 -7.71
N GLY A 81 -0.15 12.12 -6.81
CA GLY A 81 -0.07 13.00 -5.63
C GLY A 81 1.36 13.30 -5.22
N GLU A 82 1.57 13.58 -3.93
CA GLU A 82 2.90 13.51 -3.32
C GLU A 82 2.80 12.57 -2.12
N TYR A 83 3.41 11.40 -2.26
CA TYR A 83 3.27 10.29 -1.33
C TYR A 83 4.54 10.04 -0.53
N GLY A 84 4.35 9.57 0.70
CA GLY A 84 5.40 9.05 1.56
C GLY A 84 4.86 8.01 2.54
N LEU A 85 5.75 7.42 3.33
CA LEU A 85 5.40 6.50 4.41
C LEU A 85 5.69 7.13 5.77
N VAL A 86 4.88 6.78 6.77
CA VAL A 86 5.07 7.18 8.17
C VAL A 86 4.91 5.95 9.05
N ALA A 87 5.98 5.57 9.74
CA ALA A 87 5.93 4.56 10.80
C ALA A 87 5.15 5.11 12.02
N SER A 88 4.32 4.26 12.63
CA SER A 88 3.79 4.55 13.97
C SER A 88 4.91 4.45 15.02
N ARG A 89 4.63 4.86 16.26
CA ARG A 89 5.49 4.57 17.42
C ARG A 89 4.97 3.40 18.27
N HIS A 90 4.20 2.48 17.67
CA HIS A 90 3.69 1.30 18.36
C HIS A 90 4.52 0.07 17.99
N GLU A 91 5.29 -0.45 18.93
CA GLU A 91 6.27 -1.54 18.76
C GLU A 91 5.65 -2.90 18.40
N ARG A 92 4.32 -2.99 18.27
CA ARG A 92 3.56 -4.17 17.80
C ARG A 92 2.74 -3.88 16.54
N GLU A 93 3.04 -2.77 15.86
CA GLU A 93 2.44 -2.42 14.57
C GLU A 93 3.30 -2.96 13.44
N GLY A 94 2.80 -3.93 12.69
CA GLY A 94 3.49 -4.52 11.54
C GLY A 94 3.33 -3.69 10.25
N GLY A 95 2.42 -2.71 10.25
CA GLY A 95 2.13 -1.82 9.12
C GLY A 95 2.77 -0.43 9.20
N VAL A 96 2.60 0.34 8.13
CA VAL A 96 3.04 1.74 8.00
C VAL A 96 1.90 2.58 7.41
N PHE A 97 1.81 3.86 7.75
CA PHE A 97 0.84 4.76 7.13
C PHE A 97 1.39 5.27 5.79
N ARG A 98 0.72 4.94 4.68
CA ARG A 98 0.82 5.72 3.45
C ARG A 98 0.14 7.06 3.67
N VAL A 99 0.84 8.15 3.34
CA VAL A 99 0.35 9.53 3.47
C VAL A 99 0.41 10.22 2.11
N ASN A 100 -0.64 10.92 1.73
CA ASN A 100 -0.64 11.89 0.62
C ASN A 100 -0.46 13.30 1.20
N TYR A 101 0.75 13.84 1.11
CA TYR A 101 1.10 15.15 1.67
C TYR A 101 0.34 16.32 1.00
N ARG A 102 -0.25 16.11 -0.18
CA ARG A 102 -1.08 17.13 -0.85
C ARG A 102 -2.53 17.18 -0.38
N THR A 103 -3.05 16.12 0.24
CA THR A 103 -4.49 16.01 0.59
C THR A 103 -4.76 15.72 2.07
N GLY A 104 -3.73 15.32 2.83
CA GLY A 104 -3.88 14.83 4.20
C GLY A 104 -4.52 13.44 4.29
N GLU A 105 -4.58 12.70 3.18
CA GLU A 105 -5.08 11.32 3.17
C GLU A 105 -4.07 10.36 3.77
N MET A 106 -4.57 9.46 4.60
CA MET A 106 -3.81 8.42 5.26
C MET A 106 -4.51 7.07 5.11
N SER A 107 -3.75 6.04 4.77
CA SER A 107 -4.18 4.63 4.81
C SER A 107 -3.09 3.81 5.47
N ILE A 108 -3.41 2.99 6.48
CA ILE A 108 -2.43 2.04 7.00
C ILE A 108 -2.26 0.89 6.01
N CYS A 109 -1.01 0.54 5.72
CA CYS A 109 -0.60 -0.47 4.76
C CYS A 109 0.23 -1.54 5.46
N TYR A 110 -0.12 -2.80 5.21
CA TYR A 110 0.43 -3.96 5.91
C TYR A 110 0.41 -5.20 5.03
N VAL A 111 1.16 -6.24 5.41
CA VAL A 111 1.09 -7.54 4.72
C VAL A 111 -0.11 -8.33 5.24
N PHE A 112 -0.95 -8.81 4.33
CA PHE A 112 -2.09 -9.67 4.62
C PHE A 112 -2.24 -10.69 3.50
N ASP A 113 -2.23 -11.98 3.83
CA ASP A 113 -2.55 -13.04 2.86
C ASP A 113 -1.65 -12.99 1.59
N GLU A 114 -0.33 -13.06 1.82
CA GLU A 114 0.75 -13.08 0.82
C GLU A 114 0.82 -11.89 -0.17
N ARG A 115 0.34 -10.71 0.26
CA ARG A 115 0.39 -9.44 -0.50
C ARG A 115 0.44 -8.24 0.45
N VAL A 116 0.79 -7.07 -0.08
CA VAL A 116 0.62 -5.81 0.65
C VAL A 116 -0.76 -5.24 0.36
N VAL A 117 -1.51 -4.92 1.41
CA VAL A 117 -2.80 -4.22 1.34
C VAL A 117 -2.69 -2.86 2.02
N CYS A 118 -3.59 -1.94 1.69
CA CYS A 118 -3.85 -0.74 2.48
C CYS A 118 -5.33 -0.66 2.82
N THR A 119 -5.68 -0.05 3.94
CA THR A 119 -7.06 0.36 4.22
C THR A 119 -7.58 1.36 3.19
N PRO A 120 -8.90 1.60 3.10
CA PRO A 120 -9.42 2.81 2.48
C PRO A 120 -8.70 4.06 3.01
N GLN A 121 -8.54 5.06 2.14
CA GLN A 121 -7.98 6.36 2.51
C GLN A 121 -8.95 7.10 3.44
N ALA A 122 -8.45 7.59 4.57
CA ALA A 122 -9.16 8.47 5.48
C ALA A 122 -8.46 9.82 5.56
N ARG A 123 -9.22 10.89 5.86
CA ARG A 123 -8.66 12.22 6.17
C ARG A 123 -9.06 12.59 7.60
N PRO A 124 -8.19 13.22 8.41
CA PRO A 124 -8.62 13.90 9.63
C PRO A 124 -9.67 14.96 9.25
N SER A 125 -10.90 14.78 9.73
CA SER A 125 -11.99 15.72 9.43
C SER A 125 -11.76 17.06 10.14
N SER A 126 -11.83 18.16 9.40
CA SER A 126 -11.80 19.51 9.95
C SER A 126 -13.11 19.90 10.64
N ALA A 127 -14.22 19.22 10.30
CA ALA A 127 -15.42 19.19 11.13
C ALA A 127 -15.22 18.16 12.26
N ALA A 128 -15.51 18.56 13.51
CA ALA A 128 -15.28 17.72 14.68
C ALA A 128 -15.96 16.34 14.57
N SER A 129 -15.37 15.33 15.23
CA SER A 129 -15.85 13.94 15.21
C SER A 129 -17.24 13.79 15.82
N THR A 130 -18.31 13.91 15.02
CA THR A 130 -19.70 13.59 15.40
C THR A 130 -19.95 12.07 15.48
N LEU A 131 -18.96 11.36 16.04
CA LEU A 131 -19.05 9.97 16.50
C LEU A 131 -18.76 9.98 18.01
N ALA A 132 -19.57 10.73 18.75
CA ALA A 132 -19.73 10.47 20.17
C ALA A 132 -20.20 9.01 20.33
N PRO A 133 -19.58 8.21 21.22
CA PRO A 133 -20.10 6.88 21.53
C PRO A 133 -21.56 7.00 21.97
N SER A 134 -22.44 6.17 21.40
CA SER A 134 -23.83 6.13 21.85
C SER A 134 -23.85 5.67 23.30
N ALA A 135 -24.08 6.62 24.21
CA ALA A 135 -24.05 6.38 25.64
C ALA A 135 -25.25 5.51 26.03
N ALA A 136 -25.04 4.20 26.13
CA ALA A 136 -26.04 3.26 26.60
C ALA A 136 -26.48 3.65 28.01
N THR A 137 -27.68 4.22 28.12
CA THR A 137 -28.31 4.58 29.39
C THR A 137 -28.47 3.32 30.27
N PRO A 138 -27.93 3.29 31.49
CA PRO A 138 -28.17 2.19 32.41
C PRO A 138 -29.63 2.23 32.87
N SER A 139 -30.43 1.24 32.45
CA SER A 139 -31.82 1.08 32.87
C SER A 139 -31.90 0.62 34.33
N VAL A 140 -31.99 1.59 35.25
CA VAL A 140 -32.23 1.34 36.67
C VAL A 140 -33.65 0.81 36.87
N ASN A 141 -33.79 -0.51 37.01
CA ASN A 141 -35.04 -1.14 37.42
C ASN A 141 -35.29 -0.87 38.92
N SER A 142 -36.07 0.17 39.21
CA SER A 142 -36.53 0.51 40.56
C SER A 142 -37.53 -0.52 41.11
N GLY A 143 -37.03 -1.64 41.64
CA GLY A 143 -37.81 -2.71 42.27
C GLY A 143 -37.65 -2.77 43.78
N SER A 144 -38.39 -1.95 44.53
CA SER A 144 -38.35 -1.93 46.00
C SER A 144 -39.25 -3.00 46.62
N GLY A 145 -38.71 -3.90 47.47
CA GLY A 145 -39.56 -4.74 48.34
C GLY A 145 -38.89 -5.94 49.02
N ALA A 146 -38.98 -5.98 50.36
CA ALA A 146 -38.92 -7.15 51.25
C ALA A 146 -37.69 -8.10 51.24
N SER A 147 -36.88 -7.99 52.30
CA SER A 147 -36.30 -9.15 53.03
C SER A 147 -37.29 -9.63 54.11
N PRO A 148 -37.06 -10.73 54.89
CA PRO A 148 -35.94 -11.69 54.94
C PRO A 148 -36.46 -13.14 54.62
N GLN A 149 -35.95 -14.33 55.00
CA GLN A 149 -34.97 -14.83 55.99
C GLN A 149 -34.11 -16.00 55.46
N ARG A 150 -33.16 -16.44 56.29
CA ARG A 150 -32.24 -17.59 56.18
C ARG A 150 -32.78 -18.82 56.92
N PRO A 151 -32.51 -20.05 56.46
CA PRO A 151 -32.01 -21.13 57.33
C PRO A 151 -30.49 -21.30 57.28
#